data_AF-A0A960D4B8-F1
#
_entry.id   AF-A0A960D4B8-F1
#
_cell.length_a   1.000
_cell.length_b   1.000
_cell.length_c   1.000
_cell.angle_alpha   90.00
_cell.angle_beta   90.00
_cell.angle_gamma   90.00
#
_symmetry.space_group_name_H-M   'P 1'
#
loop_
_entity.id
_entity.type
_entity.pdbx_description
1 polymer ?
#
loop_
_entity_poly.entity_id
_entity_poly.type
_entity_poly.pdbx_seq_one_letter_code
_entity_poly.pdbx_strand_id
1 'polypeptide(L)'
;TDKVRFQGQEVAFVVAEDRYSARDALELIDVDYEPLDPVIDVRAALDPSAPVIRTDLEGKTDNHCFDWETGDAAATDAVFAKADVVVKQEIVYPRVHPAPMETCGAVADLDPVSGKLTLWCTTQAPHAHRTVYALVAGLPEHKIRIVAPDIGGGFGNKVPIYPGYVCAIVASLVLGKPVKWMEDRSENLTSTGFARDYVMVGEIAATKEGKILGIRSTVLADHGAFNGVAAPTKYPAGFFGVFTGSYDIEAAYCHMTAVFTNKAPGGVAYACSFRITEAVYFVERLVDCLAYELKMDPAELRLQNLLRPDQFPYKSKTGWVYDSGDYEATMRLAMDMIGYAQLRAEQAEKRKRGELMGIGISFFTEAV
;
A
#
# COMPACT_ATOMS: atom_id res chain seq x y z
N THR A 1 18.42 0.71 19.29
CA THR A 1 19.70 0.32 18.66
C THR A 1 20.49 1.56 18.32
N ASP A 2 21.76 1.39 17.99
CA ASP A 2 22.76 2.40 17.62
C ASP A 2 22.89 2.60 16.08
N LYS A 3 21.86 2.25 15.30
CA LYS A 3 21.91 2.26 13.83
C LYS A 3 20.71 2.95 13.20
N VAL A 4 20.98 3.74 12.16
CA VAL A 4 19.98 4.18 11.19
C VAL A 4 19.77 3.09 10.14
N ARG A 5 18.54 2.95 9.64
CA ARG A 5 18.12 1.90 8.72
C ARG A 5 17.57 2.44 7.41
N PHE A 6 17.29 3.73 7.30
CA PHE A 6 16.92 4.35 6.04
C PHE A 6 17.36 5.81 6.03
N GLN A 7 17.59 6.35 4.83
CA GLN A 7 17.90 7.76 4.66
C GLN A 7 16.68 8.63 4.99
N GLY A 8 16.86 9.66 5.81
CA GLY A 8 15.77 10.49 6.33
C GLY A 8 15.17 10.01 7.65
N GLN A 9 15.75 8.96 8.26
CA GLN A 9 15.36 8.53 9.60
C GLN A 9 15.74 9.57 10.66
N GLU A 10 14.86 9.76 11.64
CA GLU A 10 15.05 10.68 12.75
C GLU A 10 16.15 10.21 13.69
N VAL A 11 17.10 11.11 14.01
CA VAL A 11 18.26 10.83 14.89
C VAL A 11 18.26 11.72 16.13
N ALA A 12 17.94 13.01 15.97
CA ALA A 12 17.84 13.99 17.04
C ALA A 12 16.61 14.87 16.85
N PHE A 13 16.10 15.43 17.95
CA PHE A 13 14.97 16.37 17.96
C PHE A 13 15.36 17.62 18.73
N VAL A 14 15.38 18.76 18.04
CA VAL A 14 15.75 20.07 18.62
C VAL A 14 14.50 20.88 18.93
N VAL A 15 14.49 21.50 20.11
CA VAL A 15 13.44 22.46 20.51
C VAL A 15 14.07 23.83 20.69
N ALA A 16 13.48 24.83 20.04
CA ALA A 16 13.89 26.23 20.13
C ALA A 16 12.66 27.14 20.24
N GLU A 17 12.88 28.45 20.37
CA GLU A 17 11.80 29.45 20.49
C GLU A 17 10.97 29.59 19.21
N ASP A 18 11.59 29.35 18.05
CA ASP A 18 10.93 29.35 16.74
C ASP A 18 11.58 28.35 15.77
N ARG A 19 10.95 28.16 14.61
CA ARG A 19 11.40 27.22 13.57
C ARG A 19 12.75 27.58 12.95
N TYR A 20 13.11 28.87 12.91
CA TYR A 20 14.36 29.32 12.29
C TYR A 20 15.52 28.95 13.19
N SER A 21 15.41 29.28 14.48
CA SER A 21 16.36 28.89 15.51
C SER A 21 16.49 27.37 15.64
N ALA A 22 15.38 26.63 15.51
CA ALA A 22 15.41 25.16 15.50
C ALA A 22 16.19 24.63 14.29
N ARG A 23 16.01 25.24 13.11
CA ARG A 23 16.74 24.86 11.89
C ARG A 23 18.23 25.14 12.02
N ASP A 24 18.60 26.33 12.48
CA ASP A 24 20.00 26.71 12.69
C ASP A 24 20.69 25.76 13.68
N ALA A 25 20.00 25.40 14.77
CA ALA A 25 20.53 24.49 15.77
C ALA A 25 20.68 23.04 15.28
N LEU A 26 19.86 22.58 14.32
CA LEU A 26 20.04 21.26 13.69
C LEU A 26 21.36 21.19 12.89
N GLU A 27 21.77 22.27 12.24
CA GLU A 27 23.03 22.34 11.48
C GLU A 27 24.29 22.33 12.38
N LEU A 28 24.12 22.48 13.69
CA LEU A 28 25.21 22.39 14.68
C LEU A 28 25.42 20.96 15.21
N ILE A 29 24.57 20.01 14.81
CA ILE A 29 24.67 18.62 15.26
C ILE A 29 25.54 17.84 14.27
N ASP A 30 26.74 17.47 14.71
CA ASP A 30 27.57 16.49 14.02
C ASP A 30 27.16 15.07 14.44
N VAL A 31 26.95 14.19 13.46
CA VAL A 31 26.72 12.76 13.68
C VAL A 31 27.75 11.97 12.88
N ASP A 32 28.54 11.17 13.59
CA ASP A 32 29.50 10.25 12.98
C ASP A 32 28.83 8.90 12.68
N TYR A 33 29.03 8.39 11.47
CA TYR A 33 28.44 7.14 11.01
C TYR A 33 29.53 6.23 10.46
N GLU A 34 29.48 4.95 10.84
CA GLU A 34 30.14 3.88 10.11
C GLU A 34 29.18 3.37 9.03
N PRO A 35 29.46 3.57 7.72
CA PRO A 35 28.56 3.12 6.67
C PRO A 35 28.47 1.59 6.62
N LEU A 36 27.25 1.09 6.49
CA LEU A 36 26.97 -0.33 6.25
C LEU A 36 26.40 -0.50 4.84
N ASP A 37 26.60 -1.68 4.24
CA ASP A 37 26.05 -1.98 2.92
C ASP A 37 24.51 -1.98 2.97
N PRO A 38 23.84 -1.16 2.14
CA PRO A 38 22.39 -1.07 2.15
C PRO A 38 21.74 -2.16 1.28
N VAL A 39 20.59 -2.65 1.73
CA VAL A 39 19.68 -3.51 0.97
C VAL A 39 18.58 -2.64 0.36
N ILE A 40 18.63 -2.39 -0.95
CA ILE A 40 17.68 -1.51 -1.64
C ILE A 40 16.74 -2.27 -2.58
N ASP A 41 17.25 -3.31 -3.25
CA ASP A 41 16.43 -4.16 -4.12
C ASP A 41 15.69 -5.22 -3.28
N VAL A 42 14.37 -5.18 -3.34
CA VAL A 42 13.48 -6.16 -2.71
C VAL A 42 13.79 -7.60 -3.15
N ARG A 43 14.28 -7.79 -4.38
CA ARG A 43 14.59 -9.12 -4.93
C ARG A 43 15.83 -9.76 -4.31
N ALA A 44 16.77 -8.94 -3.83
CA ALA A 44 18.00 -9.39 -3.20
C ALA A 44 17.92 -9.42 -1.67
N ALA A 45 16.80 -8.96 -1.08
CA ALA A 45 16.69 -8.80 0.37
C ALA A 45 16.83 -10.11 1.15
N LEU A 46 16.43 -11.24 0.53
CA LEU A 46 16.50 -12.58 1.12
C LEU A 46 17.72 -13.38 0.67
N ASP A 47 18.64 -12.78 -0.10
CA ASP A 47 19.87 -13.46 -0.47
C ASP A 47 20.68 -13.76 0.80
N PRO A 48 21.34 -14.94 0.91
CA PRO A 48 22.14 -15.27 2.08
C PRO A 48 23.29 -14.27 2.37
N SER A 49 23.70 -13.49 1.37
CA SER A 49 24.71 -12.44 1.50
C SER A 49 24.15 -11.07 1.88
N ALA A 50 22.83 -10.88 1.93
CA ALA A 50 22.21 -9.61 2.26
C ALA A 50 22.44 -9.26 3.74
N PRO A 51 22.91 -8.03 4.06
CA PRO A 51 23.02 -7.58 5.44
C PRO A 51 21.67 -7.62 6.16
N VAL A 52 21.68 -8.08 7.42
CA VAL A 52 20.46 -8.12 8.26
C VAL A 52 20.15 -6.71 8.77
N ILE A 53 18.99 -6.18 8.38
CA ILE A 53 18.58 -4.81 8.72
C ILE A 53 18.02 -4.71 10.15
N ARG A 54 17.30 -5.76 10.58
CA ARG A 54 16.56 -5.78 11.85
C ARG A 54 17.27 -6.57 12.94
N THR A 55 18.52 -6.19 13.21
CA THR A 55 19.34 -6.76 14.30
C THR A 55 18.80 -6.47 15.69
N ASP A 56 17.77 -5.62 15.81
CA ASP A 56 17.03 -5.37 17.06
C ASP A 56 16.00 -6.44 17.39
N LEU A 57 15.59 -7.25 16.40
CA LEU A 57 14.63 -8.32 16.61
C LEU A 57 15.37 -9.58 17.04
N GLU A 58 14.96 -10.14 18.18
CA GLU A 58 15.54 -11.37 18.73
C GLU A 58 15.41 -12.53 17.73
N GLY A 59 16.50 -13.27 17.51
CA GLY A 59 16.54 -14.42 16.62
C GLY A 59 16.49 -14.10 15.12
N LYS A 60 16.59 -12.83 14.71
CA LYS A 60 16.55 -12.44 13.30
C LYS A 60 17.86 -12.78 12.58
N THR A 61 17.79 -13.61 11.53
CA THR A 61 18.94 -14.04 10.73
C THR A 61 18.89 -13.59 9.27
N ASP A 62 17.77 -13.03 8.82
CA ASP A 62 17.54 -12.57 7.45
C ASP A 62 16.60 -11.35 7.43
N ASN A 63 16.25 -10.87 6.23
CA ASN A 63 15.33 -9.74 6.04
C ASN A 63 13.88 -10.16 5.74
N HIS A 64 13.52 -11.43 5.97
CA HIS A 64 12.12 -11.85 5.90
C HIS A 64 11.30 -11.04 6.90
N CYS A 65 10.07 -10.63 6.57
CA CYS A 65 9.18 -9.98 7.52
C CYS A 65 8.05 -10.91 7.94
N PHE A 66 7.26 -11.39 6.97
CA PHE A 66 6.21 -12.38 7.15
C PHE A 66 5.82 -12.95 5.79
N ASP A 67 5.21 -14.14 5.81
CA ASP A 67 4.48 -14.69 4.66
C ASP A 67 2.97 -14.56 4.88
N TRP A 68 2.25 -14.43 3.77
CA TRP A 68 0.80 -14.45 3.74
C TRP A 68 0.33 -15.22 2.51
N GLU A 69 -0.72 -16.02 2.66
CA GLU A 69 -1.33 -16.74 1.55
C GLU A 69 -2.86 -16.71 1.61
N THR A 70 -3.49 -16.89 0.45
CA THR A 70 -4.93 -17.09 0.35
C THR A 70 -5.28 -17.90 -0.89
N GLY A 71 -6.45 -18.54 -0.86
CA GLY A 71 -6.94 -19.41 -1.93
C GLY A 71 -6.53 -20.87 -1.76
N ASP A 72 -6.71 -21.66 -2.82
CA ASP A 72 -6.46 -23.10 -2.82
C ASP A 72 -5.36 -23.43 -3.85
N ALA A 73 -4.15 -23.68 -3.37
CA ALA A 73 -3.00 -23.98 -4.20
C ALA A 73 -3.21 -25.24 -5.05
N ALA A 74 -3.72 -26.32 -4.46
CA ALA A 74 -3.90 -27.59 -5.14
C ALA A 74 -5.00 -27.53 -6.22
N ALA A 75 -6.12 -26.86 -5.93
CA ALA A 75 -7.17 -26.64 -6.92
C ALA A 75 -6.68 -25.73 -8.06
N THR A 76 -5.88 -24.71 -7.73
CA THR A 76 -5.28 -23.82 -8.73
C THR A 76 -4.32 -24.59 -9.63
N ASP A 77 -3.42 -25.40 -9.08
CA ASP A 77 -2.51 -26.25 -9.85
C ASP A 77 -3.27 -27.19 -10.81
N ALA A 78 -4.37 -27.79 -10.34
CA ALA A 78 -5.19 -28.67 -11.15
C ALA A 78 -5.90 -27.95 -12.31
N VAL A 79 -6.29 -26.68 -12.13
CA VAL A 79 -6.85 -25.83 -13.19
C VAL A 79 -5.77 -25.47 -14.21
N PHE A 80 -4.61 -25.01 -13.75
CA PHE A 80 -3.50 -24.63 -14.62
C PHE A 80 -2.97 -25.80 -15.46
N ALA A 81 -2.96 -27.02 -14.92
CA ALA A 81 -2.55 -28.23 -15.64
C ALA A 81 -3.47 -28.60 -16.81
N LYS A 82 -4.71 -28.08 -16.85
CA LYS A 82 -5.72 -28.36 -17.88
C LYS A 82 -6.00 -27.17 -18.80
N ALA A 83 -5.37 -26.02 -18.56
CA ALA A 83 -5.62 -24.81 -19.30
C ALA A 83 -5.06 -24.89 -20.73
N ASP A 84 -5.79 -24.36 -21.71
CA ASP A 84 -5.30 -24.27 -23.08
C ASP A 84 -4.28 -23.15 -23.26
N VAL A 85 -4.47 -22.06 -22.51
CA VAL A 85 -3.64 -20.85 -22.56
C VAL A 85 -3.28 -20.45 -21.15
N VAL A 86 -1.99 -20.23 -20.92
CA VAL A 86 -1.46 -19.68 -19.67
C VAL A 86 -0.59 -18.50 -20.02
N VAL A 87 -0.91 -17.34 -19.43
CA VAL A 87 -0.09 -16.13 -19.56
C VAL A 87 0.56 -15.84 -18.22
N LYS A 88 1.86 -15.59 -18.23
CA LYS A 88 2.66 -15.22 -17.06
C LYS A 88 3.26 -13.83 -17.27
N GLN A 89 3.12 -12.97 -16.27
CA GLN A 89 3.65 -11.61 -16.34
C GLN A 89 4.19 -11.16 -14.98
N GLU A 90 5.33 -10.49 -14.98
CA GLU A 90 5.77 -9.69 -13.83
C GLU A 90 5.17 -8.28 -13.94
N ILE A 91 4.49 -7.86 -12.87
CA ILE A 91 3.79 -6.60 -12.75
C ILE A 91 4.33 -5.89 -11.51
N VAL A 92 5.12 -4.85 -11.74
CA VAL A 92 5.64 -3.99 -10.66
C VAL A 92 4.66 -2.84 -10.44
N TYR A 93 4.21 -2.68 -9.20
CA TYR A 93 3.55 -1.45 -8.77
C TYR A 93 4.58 -0.59 -8.02
N PRO A 94 5.14 0.44 -8.67
CA PRO A 94 6.28 1.17 -8.12
C PRO A 94 5.90 1.89 -6.84
N ARG A 95 6.87 2.05 -5.95
CA ARG A 95 6.76 2.91 -4.77
C ARG A 95 6.37 4.32 -5.17
N VAL A 96 5.30 4.83 -4.56
CA VAL A 96 4.84 6.22 -4.70
C VAL A 96 4.53 6.80 -3.32
N HIS A 97 4.19 8.08 -3.25
CA HIS A 97 3.92 8.77 -1.99
C HIS A 97 2.57 9.53 -2.05
N PRO A 98 1.70 9.46 -1.03
CA PRO A 98 0.42 10.18 -0.99
C PRO A 98 0.53 11.70 -1.06
N ALA A 99 1.66 12.24 -0.58
CA ALA A 99 2.09 13.63 -0.73
C ALA A 99 0.97 14.68 -0.51
N PRO A 100 0.25 14.63 0.64
CA PRO A 100 -0.80 15.61 0.93
C PRO A 100 -0.24 17.03 0.91
N MET A 101 -1.01 18.02 0.44
CA MET A 101 -0.56 19.41 0.32
C MET A 101 -0.11 19.99 1.66
N GLU A 102 -0.85 19.74 2.73
CA GLU A 102 -0.37 19.91 4.11
C GLU A 102 0.42 18.68 4.54
N THR A 103 1.65 18.86 4.99
CA THR A 103 2.51 17.80 5.56
C THR A 103 2.00 17.32 6.93
N CYS A 104 2.68 16.36 7.55
CA CYS A 104 2.37 15.95 8.92
C CYS A 104 2.85 16.99 9.95
N GLY A 105 2.10 17.11 11.05
CA GLY A 105 2.44 18.05 12.10
C GLY A 105 1.63 17.86 13.37
N ALA A 106 2.16 18.39 14.47
CA ALA A 106 1.50 18.39 15.76
C ALA A 106 1.88 19.59 16.63
N VAL A 107 0.98 19.97 17.52
CA VAL A 107 1.25 20.80 18.69
C VAL A 107 0.90 19.96 19.90
N ALA A 108 1.90 19.64 20.73
CA ALA A 108 1.71 18.92 21.98
C ALA A 108 1.75 19.90 23.15
N ASP A 109 0.78 19.81 24.05
CA ASP A 109 0.72 20.57 25.29
C ASP A 109 0.38 19.62 26.43
N LEU A 110 1.42 19.17 27.15
CA LEU A 110 1.26 18.43 28.39
C LEU A 110 1.34 19.39 29.57
N ASP A 111 0.19 19.69 30.17
CA ASP A 111 0.10 20.56 31.34
C ASP A 111 0.71 19.85 32.57
N PRO A 112 1.82 20.38 33.14
CA PRO A 112 2.49 19.76 34.27
C PRO A 112 1.66 19.82 35.56
N VAL A 113 0.68 20.73 35.66
CA VAL A 113 -0.17 20.90 36.84
C VAL A 113 -1.27 19.84 36.86
N SER A 114 -2.01 19.67 35.77
CA SER A 114 -3.11 18.68 35.72
C SER A 114 -2.67 17.29 35.24
N GLY A 115 -1.48 17.19 34.63
CA GLY A 115 -0.98 15.99 33.98
C GLY A 115 -1.82 15.58 32.76
N LYS A 116 -2.50 16.53 32.11
CA LYS A 116 -3.34 16.30 30.94
C LYS A 116 -2.60 16.68 29.67
N LEU A 117 -2.64 15.79 28.68
CA LEU A 117 -2.12 16.03 27.34
C LEU A 117 -3.24 16.55 26.44
N THR A 118 -3.02 17.69 25.80
CA THR A 118 -3.73 18.06 24.57
C THR A 118 -2.77 17.97 23.39
N LEU A 119 -3.14 17.22 22.37
CA LEU A 119 -2.39 17.10 21.13
C LEU A 119 -3.28 17.55 19.96
N TRP A 120 -2.92 18.66 19.32
CA TRP A 120 -3.46 19.01 18.02
C TRP A 120 -2.57 18.36 16.97
N CYS A 121 -3.08 17.44 16.17
CA CYS A 121 -2.25 16.78 15.17
C CYS A 121 -3.03 16.44 13.90
N THR A 122 -2.28 16.30 12.81
CA THR A 122 -2.80 15.92 11.51
C THR A 122 -3.03 14.40 11.46
N THR A 123 -4.05 13.91 12.18
CA THR A 123 -4.39 12.47 12.27
C THR A 123 -5.72 12.14 11.62
N GLN A 124 -5.77 11.03 10.89
CA GLN A 124 -7.00 10.43 10.35
C GLN A 124 -7.69 9.47 11.33
N ALA A 125 -7.04 9.15 12.45
CA ALA A 125 -7.54 8.19 13.44
C ALA A 125 -7.32 8.68 14.88
N PRO A 126 -7.88 9.86 15.27
CA PRO A 126 -7.58 10.51 16.56
C PRO A 126 -7.89 9.63 17.79
N HIS A 127 -8.96 8.83 17.73
CA HIS A 127 -9.33 7.92 18.81
C HIS A 127 -8.32 6.77 18.96
N ALA A 128 -7.88 6.18 17.85
CA ALA A 128 -6.86 5.12 17.88
C ALA A 128 -5.52 5.66 18.40
N HIS A 129 -5.13 6.87 17.95
CA HIS A 129 -3.94 7.57 18.47
C HIS A 129 -4.03 7.77 19.98
N ARG A 130 -5.17 8.26 20.50
CA ARG A 130 -5.40 8.43 21.95
C ARG A 130 -5.16 7.13 22.72
N THR A 131 -5.75 6.02 22.27
CA THR A 131 -5.59 4.71 22.92
C THR A 131 -4.14 4.23 22.85
N VAL A 132 -3.45 4.36 21.71
CA VAL A 132 -2.05 3.94 21.58
C VAL A 132 -1.12 4.80 22.47
N TYR A 133 -1.32 6.11 22.51
CA TYR A 133 -0.55 6.98 23.42
C TYR A 133 -0.80 6.64 24.89
N ALA A 134 -2.03 6.32 25.27
CA ALA A 134 -2.34 5.89 26.64
C ALA A 134 -1.58 4.61 27.02
N LEU A 135 -1.55 3.63 26.11
CA LEU A 135 -0.84 2.36 26.30
C LEU A 135 0.68 2.56 26.43
N VAL A 136 1.27 3.39 25.57
CA VAL A 136 2.73 3.58 25.52
C VAL A 136 3.22 4.52 26.63
N ALA A 137 2.49 5.61 26.92
CA ALA A 137 2.89 6.60 27.91
C ALA A 137 2.47 6.24 29.35
N GLY A 138 1.61 5.24 29.53
CA GLY A 138 1.05 4.87 30.84
C GLY A 138 0.07 5.92 31.41
N LEU A 139 -0.39 6.86 30.60
CA LEU A 139 -1.38 7.87 31.00
C LEU A 139 -2.80 7.34 30.78
N PRO A 140 -3.75 7.56 31.71
CA PRO A 140 -5.15 7.22 31.48
C PRO A 140 -5.71 7.94 30.25
N GLU A 141 -6.50 7.26 29.41
CA GLU A 141 -7.07 7.85 28.19
C GLU A 141 -7.84 9.16 28.45
N HIS A 142 -8.55 9.27 29.58
CA HIS A 142 -9.30 10.48 29.94
C HIS A 142 -8.41 11.70 30.25
N LYS A 143 -7.09 11.49 30.41
CA LYS A 143 -6.09 12.56 30.53
C LYS A 143 -5.47 12.94 29.19
N ILE A 144 -5.83 12.27 28.10
CA ILE A 144 -5.32 12.54 26.76
C ILE A 144 -6.46 13.04 25.87
N ARG A 145 -6.29 14.25 25.33
CA ARG A 145 -7.19 14.84 24.35
C ARG A 145 -6.46 14.99 23.02
N ILE A 146 -6.89 14.22 22.03
CA ILE A 146 -6.42 14.37 20.65
C ILE A 146 -7.42 15.21 19.87
N VAL A 147 -6.95 16.26 19.21
CA VAL A 147 -7.74 17.16 18.37
C VAL A 147 -7.18 17.07 16.96
N ALA A 148 -7.96 16.51 16.04
CA ALA A 148 -7.71 16.63 14.60
C ALA A 148 -8.49 17.87 14.10
N PRO A 149 -7.82 19.00 13.80
CA PRO A 149 -8.48 20.19 13.27
C PRO A 149 -8.83 19.99 11.78
N ASP A 150 -9.04 21.08 11.04
CA ASP A 150 -9.03 21.01 9.57
C ASP A 150 -7.68 20.45 9.10
N ILE A 151 -7.71 19.46 8.20
CA ILE A 151 -6.53 18.79 7.66
C ILE A 151 -6.49 19.02 6.15
N GLY A 152 -5.36 19.56 5.65
CA GLY A 152 -5.12 19.90 4.24
C GLY A 152 -4.80 18.69 3.36
N GLY A 153 -5.65 17.66 3.43
CA GLY A 153 -5.48 16.37 2.79
C GLY A 153 -4.66 15.38 3.63
N GLY A 154 -4.99 14.10 3.52
CA GLY A 154 -4.30 13.02 4.23
C GLY A 154 -3.95 11.85 3.33
N PHE A 155 -4.94 11.34 2.59
CA PHE A 155 -4.74 10.26 1.60
C PHE A 155 -4.03 9.02 2.17
N GLY A 156 -4.26 8.70 3.45
CA GLY A 156 -3.61 7.58 4.15
C GLY A 156 -2.28 7.95 4.80
N ASN A 157 -1.63 9.06 4.40
CA ASN A 157 -0.37 9.51 5.00
C ASN A 157 -0.52 9.89 6.47
N LYS A 158 -1.72 10.22 6.93
CA LYS A 158 -1.98 10.75 8.26
C LYS A 158 -2.67 9.73 9.17
N VAL A 159 -2.68 8.46 8.79
CA VAL A 159 -3.13 7.34 9.64
C VAL A 159 -2.05 6.94 10.65
N PRO A 160 -0.77 6.75 10.26
CA PRO A 160 0.27 6.33 11.19
C PRO A 160 0.59 7.36 12.28
N ILE A 161 1.24 6.90 13.34
CA ILE A 161 1.90 7.76 14.33
C ILE A 161 3.36 7.92 13.88
N TYR A 162 3.79 9.17 13.68
CA TYR A 162 5.17 9.46 13.30
C TYR A 162 6.06 9.82 14.51
N PRO A 163 7.38 9.59 14.42
CA PRO A 163 8.32 9.95 15.48
C PRO A 163 8.23 11.42 15.90
N GLY A 164 8.02 12.34 14.95
CA GLY A 164 7.81 13.76 15.24
C GLY A 164 6.67 14.05 16.22
N TYR A 165 5.57 13.30 16.16
CA TYR A 165 4.47 13.42 17.13
C TYR A 165 4.93 13.00 18.54
N VAL A 166 5.65 11.87 18.63
CA VAL A 166 6.14 11.33 19.89
C VAL A 166 7.18 12.26 20.52
N CYS A 167 8.12 12.75 19.72
CA CYS A 167 9.14 13.70 20.15
C CYS A 167 8.52 15.01 20.64
N ALA A 168 7.51 15.56 19.95
CA ALA A 168 6.81 16.75 20.41
C ALA A 168 6.11 16.55 21.77
N ILE A 169 5.47 15.38 21.98
CA ILE A 169 4.84 15.03 23.27
C ILE A 169 5.89 14.93 24.38
N VAL A 170 6.99 14.21 24.14
CA VAL A 170 8.08 14.03 25.12
C VAL A 170 8.75 15.36 25.42
N ALA A 171 9.00 16.20 24.41
CA ALA A 171 9.56 17.53 24.61
C ALA A 171 8.64 18.41 25.45
N SER A 172 7.33 18.37 25.21
CA SER A 172 6.35 19.10 26.02
C SER A 172 6.33 18.61 27.47
N LEU A 173 6.41 17.29 27.68
CA LEU A 173 6.54 16.67 29.00
C LEU A 173 7.77 17.18 29.77
N VAL A 174 8.93 17.23 29.11
CA VAL A 174 10.19 17.65 29.74
C VAL A 174 10.22 19.15 30.03
N LEU A 175 9.70 19.97 29.11
CA LEU A 175 9.79 21.43 29.19
C LEU A 175 8.62 22.07 29.96
N GLY A 176 7.51 21.35 30.15
CA GLY A 176 6.28 21.88 30.76
C GLY A 176 5.65 23.01 29.93
N LYS A 177 5.86 22.98 28.60
CA LYS A 177 5.39 24.01 27.66
C LYS A 177 4.86 23.36 26.38
N PRO A 178 3.98 24.04 25.63
CA PRO A 178 3.59 23.57 24.30
C PRO A 178 4.77 23.46 23.34
N VAL A 179 4.84 22.39 22.57
CA VAL A 179 5.87 22.16 21.54
C VAL A 179 5.18 21.89 20.21
N LYS A 180 5.53 22.70 19.20
CA LYS A 180 5.05 22.55 17.82
C LYS A 180 6.12 21.83 16.99
N TRP A 181 5.70 20.82 16.25
CA TRP A 181 6.48 20.16 15.21
C TRP A 181 5.69 20.18 13.90
N MET A 182 6.35 20.58 12.81
CA MET A 182 5.83 20.53 11.45
C MET A 182 6.98 20.10 10.56
N GLU A 183 6.80 19.05 9.77
CA GLU A 183 7.81 18.63 8.80
C GLU A 183 7.74 19.44 7.51
N ASP A 184 8.86 19.54 6.80
CA ASP A 184 8.97 20.07 5.47
C ASP A 184 8.56 19.04 4.40
N ARG A 185 8.39 19.49 3.15
CA ARG A 185 8.00 18.60 2.04
C ARG A 185 8.98 17.45 1.82
N SER A 186 10.29 17.74 1.88
CA SER A 186 11.32 16.71 1.66
C SER A 186 11.22 15.62 2.72
N GLU A 187 11.12 16.01 4.00
CA GLU A 187 10.93 15.08 5.12
C GLU A 187 9.68 14.22 4.89
N ASN A 188 8.53 14.85 4.64
CA ASN A 188 7.28 14.15 4.32
C ASN A 188 7.49 13.07 3.25
N LEU A 189 8.08 13.40 2.10
CA LEU A 189 8.27 12.44 1.01
C LEU A 189 9.26 11.32 1.33
N THR A 190 10.24 11.58 2.21
CA THR A 190 11.32 10.65 2.52
C THR A 190 11.07 9.74 3.71
N SER A 191 10.33 10.19 4.73
CA SER A 191 10.19 9.48 6.01
C SER A 191 8.74 9.14 6.40
N THR A 192 7.73 9.72 5.73
CA THR A 192 6.33 9.34 5.97
C THR A 192 5.88 8.17 5.10
N GLY A 193 4.61 7.76 5.26
CA GLY A 193 4.12 6.48 4.77
C GLY A 193 4.06 6.43 3.25
N PHE A 194 4.96 5.67 2.63
CA PHE A 194 4.88 5.39 1.19
C PHE A 194 3.66 4.52 0.85
N ALA A 195 3.37 4.38 -0.44
CA ALA A 195 2.37 3.47 -0.96
C ALA A 195 2.92 2.52 -2.03
N ARG A 196 2.28 1.34 -2.18
CA ARG A 196 2.56 0.32 -3.22
C ARG A 196 3.82 -0.51 -2.94
N ASP A 197 4.81 -0.45 -3.81
CA ASP A 197 6.08 -1.21 -3.76
C ASP A 197 5.89 -2.73 -3.71
N TYR A 198 5.03 -3.23 -4.60
CA TYR A 198 4.78 -4.66 -4.82
C TYR A 198 5.40 -5.10 -6.15
N VAL A 199 6.18 -6.18 -6.11
CA VAL A 199 6.59 -6.94 -7.29
C VAL A 199 5.71 -8.17 -7.36
N MET A 200 4.77 -8.19 -8.31
CA MET A 200 3.75 -9.23 -8.42
C MET A 200 4.03 -10.07 -9.66
N VAL A 201 4.39 -11.33 -9.48
CA VAL A 201 4.44 -12.30 -10.58
C VAL A 201 3.08 -12.97 -10.64
N GLY A 202 2.38 -12.75 -11.74
CA GLY A 202 1.03 -13.23 -11.96
C GLY A 202 0.94 -14.23 -13.10
N GLU A 203 0.04 -15.19 -12.94
CA GLU A 203 -0.31 -16.16 -13.96
C GLU A 203 -1.84 -16.21 -14.09
N ILE A 204 -2.34 -16.25 -15.33
CA ILE A 204 -3.77 -16.39 -15.64
C ILE A 204 -3.96 -17.55 -16.61
N ALA A 205 -4.88 -18.46 -16.27
CA ALA A 205 -5.21 -19.65 -17.04
C ALA A 205 -6.58 -19.49 -17.71
N ALA A 206 -6.69 -19.88 -18.98
CA ALA A 206 -7.93 -19.79 -19.75
C ALA A 206 -8.09 -20.91 -20.80
N THR A 207 -9.30 -21.05 -21.32
CA THR A 207 -9.57 -21.82 -22.56
C THR A 207 -9.25 -20.99 -23.80
N LYS A 208 -9.16 -21.61 -24.98
CA LYS A 208 -8.94 -20.89 -26.26
C LYS A 208 -10.10 -19.95 -26.60
N GLU A 209 -11.29 -20.24 -26.10
CA GLU A 209 -12.50 -19.43 -26.28
C GLU A 209 -12.58 -18.28 -25.27
N GLY A 210 -11.58 -18.10 -24.41
CA GLY A 210 -11.49 -16.94 -23.53
C GLY A 210 -12.23 -17.07 -22.20
N LYS A 211 -12.64 -18.28 -21.79
CA LYS A 211 -13.10 -18.50 -20.42
C LYS A 211 -11.90 -18.52 -19.46
N ILE A 212 -11.87 -17.59 -18.51
CA ILE A 212 -10.85 -17.54 -17.45
C ILE A 212 -11.16 -18.66 -16.45
N LEU A 213 -10.16 -19.49 -16.17
CA LEU A 213 -10.28 -20.64 -15.29
C LEU A 213 -9.69 -20.37 -13.91
N GLY A 214 -8.55 -19.67 -13.85
CA GLY A 214 -7.92 -19.38 -12.57
C GLY A 214 -6.77 -18.40 -12.65
N ILE A 215 -6.40 -17.88 -11.48
CA ILE A 215 -5.34 -16.89 -11.31
C ILE A 215 -4.42 -17.32 -10.18
N ARG A 216 -3.11 -17.29 -10.41
CA ARG A 216 -2.10 -17.53 -9.37
C ARG A 216 -1.14 -16.35 -9.27
N SER A 217 -0.65 -16.06 -8.06
CA SER A 217 0.39 -15.05 -7.87
C SER A 217 1.45 -15.44 -6.84
N THR A 218 2.68 -14.99 -7.10
CA THR A 218 3.67 -14.76 -6.05
C THR A 218 3.98 -13.27 -5.95
N VAL A 219 4.04 -12.74 -4.74
CA VAL A 219 4.25 -11.31 -4.48
C VAL A 219 5.45 -11.10 -3.56
N LEU A 220 6.37 -10.23 -3.95
CA LEU A 220 7.37 -9.66 -3.06
C LEU A 220 6.92 -8.26 -2.66
N ALA A 221 6.71 -8.06 -1.36
CA ALA A 221 6.27 -6.81 -0.78
C ALA A 221 7.42 -6.13 -0.04
N ASP A 222 7.87 -4.98 -0.53
CA ASP A 222 8.86 -4.17 0.18
C ASP A 222 8.14 -3.36 1.27
N HIS A 223 8.55 -3.50 2.52
CA HIS A 223 7.96 -2.78 3.65
C HIS A 223 8.90 -1.69 4.21
N GLY A 224 10.06 -1.46 3.59
CA GLY A 224 11.12 -0.61 4.12
C GLY A 224 11.76 -1.19 5.38
N ALA A 225 12.35 -0.34 6.20
CA ALA A 225 13.17 -0.75 7.33
C ALA A 225 12.32 -1.31 8.47
N PHE A 226 11.09 -0.82 8.62
CA PHE A 226 10.18 -1.23 9.69
C PHE A 226 8.82 -1.58 9.09
N ASN A 227 8.15 -2.60 9.64
CA ASN A 227 6.79 -2.90 9.24
C ASN A 227 5.82 -1.91 9.93
N GLY A 228 5.66 -0.74 9.33
CA GLY A 228 4.75 0.32 9.76
C GLY A 228 3.42 0.34 8.99
N VAL A 229 3.04 -0.78 8.35
CA VAL A 229 1.82 -0.85 7.53
C VAL A 229 0.58 -0.59 8.37
N ALA A 230 -0.26 0.35 7.94
CA ALA A 230 -1.57 0.59 8.51
C ALA A 230 -2.58 -0.42 7.96
N ALA A 231 -2.76 -1.55 8.64
CA ALA A 231 -3.75 -2.56 8.25
C ALA A 231 -4.48 -3.14 9.48
N PRO A 232 -5.70 -3.69 9.29
CA PRO A 232 -6.32 -4.50 10.33
C PRO A 232 -5.40 -5.65 10.74
N THR A 233 -5.30 -5.94 12.04
CA THR A 233 -4.29 -6.87 12.60
C THR A 233 -4.27 -8.26 11.96
N LYS A 234 -5.42 -8.77 11.49
CA LYS A 234 -5.53 -10.09 10.84
C LYS A 234 -5.24 -10.09 9.33
N TYR A 235 -4.96 -8.92 8.76
CA TYR A 235 -4.81 -8.72 7.32
C TYR A 235 -3.46 -8.06 7.02
N PRO A 236 -2.33 -8.77 7.23
CA PRO A 236 -0.99 -8.18 7.08
C PRO A 236 -0.66 -7.81 5.62
N ALA A 237 -1.31 -8.45 4.63
CA ALA A 237 -1.31 -8.08 3.21
C ALA A 237 -2.48 -7.15 2.82
N GLY A 238 -3.15 -6.52 3.79
CA GLY A 238 -4.41 -5.83 3.57
C GLY A 238 -5.47 -6.74 2.97
N PHE A 239 -6.24 -6.19 2.05
CA PHE A 239 -7.29 -6.84 1.28
C PHE A 239 -6.81 -7.28 -0.11
N PHE A 240 -5.50 -7.50 -0.29
CA PHE A 240 -4.96 -7.99 -1.57
C PHE A 240 -5.65 -9.28 -2.07
N GLY A 241 -6.24 -10.07 -1.17
CA GLY A 241 -7.04 -11.25 -1.53
C GLY A 241 -8.19 -11.01 -2.52
N VAL A 242 -8.59 -9.76 -2.81
CA VAL A 242 -9.54 -9.45 -3.89
C VAL A 242 -8.91 -9.47 -5.30
N PHE A 243 -7.67 -9.95 -5.45
CA PHE A 243 -6.94 -10.04 -6.73
C PHE A 243 -7.61 -10.90 -7.81
N THR A 244 -8.72 -11.58 -7.49
CA THR A 244 -9.55 -12.27 -8.50
C THR A 244 -10.45 -11.29 -9.26
N GLY A 245 -10.56 -10.05 -8.78
CA GLY A 245 -11.29 -8.97 -9.44
C GLY A 245 -12.77 -9.26 -9.60
N SER A 246 -13.29 -8.90 -10.77
CA SER A 246 -14.71 -8.92 -11.11
C SER A 246 -15.13 -10.19 -11.86
N TYR A 247 -14.27 -11.21 -11.87
CA TYR A 247 -14.37 -12.36 -12.77
C TYR A 247 -14.83 -13.64 -12.06
N ASP A 248 -15.68 -14.42 -12.73
CA ASP A 248 -16.09 -15.75 -12.26
C ASP A 248 -15.05 -16.81 -12.64
N ILE A 249 -14.22 -17.20 -11.67
CA ILE A 249 -13.13 -18.16 -11.88
C ILE A 249 -13.33 -19.43 -11.04
N GLU A 250 -12.66 -20.52 -11.43
CA GLU A 250 -12.80 -21.82 -10.79
C GLU A 250 -11.87 -21.96 -9.57
N ALA A 251 -10.64 -21.45 -9.66
CA ALA A 251 -9.66 -21.49 -8.58
C ALA A 251 -8.72 -20.27 -8.59
N ALA A 252 -8.19 -19.92 -7.42
CA ALA A 252 -7.13 -18.93 -7.30
C ALA A 252 -6.23 -19.22 -6.09
N TYR A 253 -4.99 -18.78 -6.17
CA TYR A 253 -4.02 -18.85 -5.07
C TYR A 253 -3.01 -17.70 -5.13
N CYS A 254 -2.64 -17.17 -3.97
CA CYS A 254 -1.56 -16.20 -3.87
C CYS A 254 -0.67 -16.55 -2.68
N HIS A 255 0.64 -16.43 -2.89
CA HIS A 255 1.65 -16.40 -1.83
C HIS A 255 2.40 -15.06 -1.87
N MET A 256 2.43 -14.35 -0.75
CA MET A 256 3.14 -13.08 -0.60
C MET A 256 4.22 -13.19 0.47
N THR A 257 5.43 -12.74 0.16
CA THR A 257 6.50 -12.58 1.13
C THR A 257 6.79 -11.09 1.29
N ALA A 258 6.64 -10.59 2.52
CA ALA A 258 7.08 -9.26 2.89
C ALA A 258 8.53 -9.29 3.34
N VAL A 259 9.32 -8.28 2.97
CA VAL A 259 10.74 -8.17 3.31
C VAL A 259 11.10 -6.79 3.83
N PHE A 260 12.17 -6.71 4.60
CA PHE A 260 12.78 -5.45 5.02
C PHE A 260 13.81 -4.96 4.00
N THR A 261 13.83 -3.66 3.75
CA THR A 261 14.86 -2.95 2.95
C THR A 261 15.27 -1.64 3.63
N ASN A 262 16.37 -1.01 3.22
CA ASN A 262 16.85 0.24 3.81
C ASN A 262 16.08 1.48 3.30
N LYS A 263 14.75 1.45 3.40
CA LYS A 263 13.81 2.51 2.96
C LYS A 263 12.86 2.90 4.10
N ALA A 264 12.20 4.05 3.99
CA ALA A 264 11.19 4.44 4.99
C ALA A 264 10.03 3.43 5.06
N PRO A 265 9.41 3.25 6.25
CA PRO A 265 8.29 2.35 6.43
C PRO A 265 7.01 2.88 5.76
N GLY A 266 6.06 1.98 5.48
CA GLY A 266 4.79 2.35 4.85
C GLY A 266 4.20 1.19 4.06
N GLY A 267 3.49 1.50 2.98
CA GLY A 267 2.92 0.55 2.04
C GLY A 267 1.43 0.76 1.81
N VAL A 268 0.66 0.89 2.89
CA VAL A 268 -0.78 1.19 2.84
C VAL A 268 -0.99 2.69 3.01
N ALA A 269 -1.06 3.38 1.87
CA ALA A 269 -1.46 4.77 1.75
C ALA A 269 -1.93 5.06 0.30
N TYR A 270 -2.26 6.32 0.01
CA TYR A 270 -2.63 6.81 -1.32
C TYR A 270 -3.85 6.06 -1.89
N ALA A 271 -5.00 6.18 -1.20
CA ALA A 271 -6.29 5.65 -1.67
C ALA A 271 -6.23 4.16 -2.09
N CYS A 272 -5.50 3.33 -1.33
CA CYS A 272 -5.28 1.94 -1.69
C CYS A 272 -6.31 0.96 -1.15
N SER A 273 -7.22 1.43 -0.28
CA SER A 273 -8.23 0.59 0.39
C SER A 273 -7.62 -0.71 0.94
N PHE A 274 -6.46 -0.60 1.61
CA PHE A 274 -5.66 -1.73 2.09
C PHE A 274 -5.21 -2.68 0.96
N ARG A 275 -4.35 -2.23 0.04
CA ARG A 275 -3.76 -3.06 -1.05
C ARG A 275 -4.71 -3.48 -2.19
N ILE A 276 -5.93 -2.94 -2.23
CA ILE A 276 -6.86 -3.17 -3.35
C ILE A 276 -6.34 -2.54 -4.64
N THR A 277 -5.63 -1.40 -4.55
CA THR A 277 -4.99 -0.82 -5.74
C THR A 277 -4.04 -1.78 -6.44
N GLU A 278 -3.25 -2.53 -5.67
CA GLU A 278 -2.33 -3.55 -6.16
C GLU A 278 -3.10 -4.73 -6.73
N ALA A 279 -4.14 -5.22 -6.03
CA ALA A 279 -4.99 -6.33 -6.47
C ALA A 279 -5.72 -6.04 -7.79
N VAL A 280 -6.32 -4.86 -7.92
CA VAL A 280 -7.03 -4.41 -9.12
C VAL A 280 -6.07 -4.19 -10.27
N TYR A 281 -4.94 -3.51 -10.02
CA TYR A 281 -3.93 -3.31 -11.06
C TYR A 281 -3.37 -4.64 -11.56
N PHE A 282 -3.13 -5.58 -10.66
CA PHE A 282 -2.66 -6.92 -10.99
C PHE A 282 -3.63 -7.65 -11.92
N VAL A 283 -4.90 -7.80 -11.52
CA VAL A 283 -5.86 -8.61 -12.28
C VAL A 283 -6.21 -7.97 -13.62
N GLU A 284 -6.42 -6.66 -13.67
CA GLU A 284 -6.79 -5.97 -14.91
C GLU A 284 -5.66 -6.00 -15.93
N ARG A 285 -4.40 -5.93 -15.47
CA ARG A 285 -3.23 -6.10 -16.33
C ARG A 285 -3.11 -7.54 -16.85
N LEU A 286 -3.35 -8.55 -16.01
CA LEU A 286 -3.35 -9.95 -16.46
C LEU A 286 -4.42 -10.23 -17.50
N VAL A 287 -5.62 -9.69 -17.32
CA VAL A 287 -6.73 -9.83 -18.28
C VAL A 287 -6.39 -9.18 -19.62
N ASP A 288 -5.76 -8.00 -19.63
CA ASP A 288 -5.26 -7.38 -20.85
C ASP A 288 -4.17 -8.22 -21.54
N CYS A 289 -3.24 -8.79 -20.77
CA CYS A 289 -2.21 -9.69 -21.29
C CYS A 289 -2.82 -10.97 -21.88
N LEU A 290 -3.85 -11.52 -21.25
CA LEU A 290 -4.59 -12.67 -21.74
C LEU A 290 -5.36 -12.34 -23.04
N ALA A 291 -6.05 -11.19 -23.09
CA ALA A 291 -6.74 -10.74 -24.29
C ALA A 291 -5.78 -10.59 -25.49
N TYR A 292 -4.59 -10.04 -25.23
CA TYR A 292 -3.54 -9.93 -26.24
C TYR A 292 -3.10 -11.30 -26.76
N GLU A 293 -2.83 -12.27 -25.88
CA GLU A 293 -2.42 -13.63 -26.25
C GLU A 293 -3.51 -14.36 -27.06
N LEU A 294 -4.77 -14.25 -26.61
CA LEU A 294 -5.92 -14.84 -27.29
C LEU A 294 -6.33 -14.11 -28.57
N LYS A 295 -5.74 -12.93 -28.86
CA LYS A 295 -6.14 -12.03 -29.94
C LYS A 295 -7.63 -11.66 -29.87
N MET A 296 -8.12 -11.48 -28.64
CA MET A 296 -9.50 -11.08 -28.35
C MET A 296 -9.58 -9.60 -28.03
N ASP A 297 -10.75 -9.00 -28.28
CA ASP A 297 -10.99 -7.65 -27.77
C ASP A 297 -11.05 -7.69 -26.23
N PRO A 298 -10.29 -6.83 -25.52
CA PRO A 298 -10.20 -6.86 -24.07
C PRO A 298 -11.51 -6.45 -23.37
N ALA A 299 -12.45 -5.78 -24.05
CA ALA A 299 -13.77 -5.52 -23.49
C ALA A 299 -14.65 -6.78 -23.57
N GLU A 300 -14.62 -7.46 -24.72
CA GLU A 300 -15.38 -8.71 -24.92
C GLU A 300 -14.89 -9.83 -23.98
N LEU A 301 -13.57 -9.97 -23.81
CA LEU A 301 -13.01 -10.93 -22.85
C LEU A 301 -13.52 -10.67 -21.43
N ARG A 302 -13.61 -9.41 -21.01
CA ARG A 302 -14.17 -9.05 -19.70
C ARG A 302 -15.64 -9.42 -19.64
N LEU A 303 -16.46 -8.93 -20.57
CA LEU A 303 -17.90 -9.20 -20.63
C LEU A 303 -18.24 -10.70 -20.53
N GLN A 304 -17.44 -11.56 -21.18
CA GLN A 304 -17.61 -13.01 -21.13
C GLN A 304 -17.35 -13.63 -19.74
N ASN A 305 -16.54 -12.99 -18.89
CA ASN A 305 -16.07 -13.52 -17.62
C ASN A 305 -16.56 -12.75 -16.38
N LEU A 306 -17.26 -11.63 -16.56
CA LEU A 306 -17.79 -10.85 -15.44
C LEU A 306 -18.79 -11.67 -14.61
N LEU A 307 -18.77 -11.42 -13.30
CA LEU A 307 -19.81 -11.92 -12.39
C LEU A 307 -21.19 -11.38 -12.82
N ARG A 308 -22.18 -12.28 -12.86
CA ARG A 308 -23.55 -11.95 -13.19
C ARG A 308 -24.33 -11.47 -11.95
N PRO A 309 -25.37 -10.63 -12.12
CA PRO A 309 -26.17 -10.14 -11.00
C PRO A 309 -26.79 -11.24 -10.13
N ASP A 310 -27.16 -12.38 -10.73
CA ASP A 310 -27.77 -13.53 -10.03
C ASP A 310 -26.77 -14.34 -9.18
N GLN A 311 -25.47 -14.04 -9.27
CA GLN A 311 -24.42 -14.70 -8.49
C GLN A 311 -24.15 -14.02 -7.14
N PHE A 312 -24.70 -12.84 -6.91
CA PHE A 312 -24.51 -12.11 -5.66
C PHE A 312 -25.52 -12.54 -4.58
N PRO A 313 -25.11 -12.65 -3.30
CA PRO A 313 -23.76 -12.42 -2.79
C PRO A 313 -22.77 -13.50 -3.24
N TYR A 314 -21.63 -13.08 -3.80
CA TYR A 314 -20.67 -13.98 -4.45
C TYR A 314 -19.51 -14.31 -3.51
N LYS A 315 -19.33 -15.61 -3.21
CA LYS A 315 -18.17 -16.09 -2.45
C LYS A 315 -17.00 -16.34 -3.40
N SER A 316 -16.04 -15.43 -3.40
CA SER A 316 -14.78 -15.54 -4.15
C SER A 316 -13.94 -16.75 -3.70
N LYS A 317 -13.00 -17.16 -4.57
CA LYS A 317 -12.08 -18.28 -4.32
C LYS A 317 -11.01 -17.97 -3.27
N THR A 318 -10.92 -16.71 -2.82
CA THR A 318 -9.97 -16.22 -1.82
C THR A 318 -10.66 -15.82 -0.51
N GLY A 319 -11.96 -16.14 -0.35
CA GLY A 319 -12.68 -16.05 0.92
C GLY A 319 -13.50 -14.78 1.13
N TRP A 320 -13.48 -13.83 0.20
CA TRP A 320 -14.34 -12.64 0.22
C TRP A 320 -15.76 -12.96 -0.22
N VAL A 321 -16.74 -12.28 0.37
CA VAL A 321 -18.14 -12.30 -0.07
C VAL A 321 -18.46 -10.92 -0.64
N TYR A 322 -18.64 -10.85 -1.96
CA TYR A 322 -19.08 -9.63 -2.62
C TYR A 322 -20.59 -9.49 -2.42
N ASP A 323 -21.05 -8.30 -2.06
CA ASP A 323 -22.42 -8.06 -1.63
C ASP A 323 -23.41 -7.99 -2.79
N SER A 324 -23.09 -7.22 -3.83
CA SER A 324 -23.94 -6.98 -5.00
C SER A 324 -23.15 -6.45 -6.20
N GLY A 325 -23.71 -6.59 -7.41
CA GLY A 325 -23.10 -6.07 -8.62
C GLY A 325 -23.95 -6.28 -9.88
N ASP A 326 -23.96 -5.29 -10.76
CA ASP A 326 -24.49 -5.41 -12.14
C ASP A 326 -23.43 -4.98 -13.15
N TYR A 327 -22.49 -5.90 -13.37
CA TYR A 327 -21.21 -5.58 -14.00
C TYR A 327 -21.34 -5.42 -15.52
N GLU A 328 -22.07 -6.34 -16.16
CA GLU A 328 -22.30 -6.29 -17.60
C GLU A 328 -23.01 -4.99 -18.00
N ALA A 329 -24.09 -4.61 -17.30
CA ALA A 329 -24.82 -3.37 -17.59
C ALA A 329 -23.91 -2.14 -17.43
N THR A 330 -23.11 -2.10 -16.37
CA THR A 330 -22.14 -1.02 -16.11
C THR A 330 -21.09 -0.93 -17.22
N MET A 331 -20.53 -2.07 -17.64
CA MET A 331 -19.50 -2.11 -18.68
C MET A 331 -20.05 -1.68 -20.04
N ARG A 332 -21.24 -2.15 -20.42
CA ARG A 332 -21.90 -1.76 -21.68
C ARG A 332 -22.21 -0.27 -21.70
N LEU A 333 -22.74 0.28 -20.62
CA LEU A 333 -23.00 1.72 -20.51
C LEU A 333 -21.71 2.53 -20.70
N ALA A 334 -20.61 2.15 -20.04
CA ALA A 334 -19.32 2.82 -20.20
C ALA A 334 -18.81 2.76 -21.65
N MET A 335 -18.93 1.60 -22.31
CA MET A 335 -18.55 1.41 -23.71
C MET A 335 -19.39 2.28 -24.66
N ASP A 336 -20.69 2.39 -24.43
CA ASP A 336 -21.60 3.22 -25.23
C ASP A 336 -21.29 4.71 -25.07
N MET A 337 -21.08 5.17 -23.83
CA MET A 337 -20.77 6.58 -23.52
C MET A 337 -19.52 7.09 -24.24
N ILE A 338 -18.50 6.24 -24.43
CA ILE A 338 -17.26 6.61 -25.11
C ILE A 338 -17.25 6.28 -26.60
N GLY A 339 -18.29 5.62 -27.11
CA GLY A 339 -18.29 5.11 -28.48
C GLY A 339 -17.16 4.10 -28.73
N TYR A 340 -17.08 3.06 -27.91
CA TYR A 340 -15.94 2.11 -27.90
C TYR A 340 -15.66 1.50 -29.28
N ALA A 341 -16.70 1.11 -30.02
CA ALA A 341 -16.55 0.55 -31.38
C ALA A 341 -15.93 1.58 -32.34
N GLN A 342 -16.33 2.84 -32.25
CA GLN A 342 -15.78 3.94 -33.05
C GLN A 342 -14.32 4.20 -32.66
N LEU A 343 -13.98 4.18 -31.37
CA LEU A 343 -12.60 4.30 -30.90
C LEU A 343 -11.70 3.17 -31.40
N ARG A 344 -12.22 1.92 -31.47
CA ARG A 344 -11.49 0.78 -32.04
C ARG A 344 -11.23 0.96 -33.53
N ALA A 345 -12.22 1.44 -34.29
CA ALA A 345 -12.04 1.76 -35.70
C ALA A 345 -11.00 2.88 -35.91
N GLU A 346 -11.08 3.96 -35.11
CA GLU A 346 -10.12 5.06 -35.15
C GLU A 346 -8.69 4.58 -34.82
N GLN A 347 -8.55 3.73 -33.79
CA GLN A 347 -7.26 3.13 -33.41
C GLN A 347 -6.64 2.35 -34.58
N ALA A 348 -7.45 1.57 -35.31
CA ALA A 348 -6.97 0.80 -36.46
C ALA A 348 -6.49 1.72 -37.60
N GLU A 349 -7.24 2.79 -37.90
CA GLU A 349 -6.85 3.77 -38.91
C GLU A 349 -5.58 4.53 -38.53
N LYS A 350 -5.45 4.98 -37.28
CA LYS A 350 -4.24 5.64 -36.78
C LYS A 350 -2.99 4.77 -36.90
N ARG A 351 -3.10 3.49 -36.54
CA ARG A 351 -1.99 2.53 -36.67
C ARG A 351 -1.52 2.35 -38.11
N LYS A 352 -2.43 2.38 -39.11
CA LYS A 352 -2.05 2.34 -40.53
C LYS A 352 -1.23 3.56 -40.96
N ARG A 353 -1.37 4.70 -40.27
CA ARG A 353 -0.60 5.93 -40.49
C ARG A 353 0.70 6.00 -39.68
N GLY A 354 1.02 4.96 -38.90
CA GLY A 354 2.18 4.94 -38.01
C GLY A 354 1.99 5.66 -36.67
N GLU A 355 0.76 6.05 -36.32
CA GLU A 355 0.43 6.64 -35.02
C GLU A 355 0.02 5.55 -34.01
N LEU A 356 0.37 5.74 -32.73
CA LEU A 356 -0.08 4.87 -31.64
C LEU A 356 -1.25 5.51 -30.89
N MET A 357 -2.38 4.80 -30.85
CA MET A 357 -3.54 5.14 -30.02
C MET A 357 -3.80 3.99 -29.06
N GLY A 358 -3.84 4.28 -27.75
CA GLY A 358 -4.18 3.34 -26.70
C GLY A 358 -5.62 3.53 -26.22
N ILE A 359 -6.29 2.43 -25.89
CA ILE A 359 -7.59 2.43 -25.22
C ILE A 359 -7.42 1.53 -24.01
N GLY A 360 -7.33 2.13 -22.82
CA GLY A 360 -7.20 1.40 -21.56
C GLY A 360 -8.57 1.10 -20.95
N ILE A 361 -8.73 -0.11 -20.44
CA ILE A 361 -9.96 -0.54 -19.75
C ILE A 361 -9.55 -1.05 -18.38
N SER A 362 -10.29 -0.65 -17.35
CA SER A 362 -10.20 -1.20 -16.00
C SER A 362 -11.62 -1.37 -15.48
N PHE A 363 -12.03 -2.61 -15.27
CA PHE A 363 -13.31 -2.95 -14.66
C PHE A 363 -13.05 -3.60 -13.30
N PHE A 364 -13.29 -2.86 -12.22
CA PHE A 364 -12.82 -3.27 -10.90
C PHE A 364 -13.95 -3.43 -9.89
N THR A 365 -13.74 -4.38 -8.98
CA THR A 365 -14.55 -4.54 -7.77
C THR A 365 -13.74 -3.98 -6.60
N GLU A 366 -14.29 -3.01 -5.88
CA GLU A 366 -13.72 -2.52 -4.62
C GLU A 366 -14.44 -3.22 -3.45
N ALA A 367 -13.68 -3.64 -2.43
CA ALA A 367 -14.20 -4.16 -1.18
C ALA A 367 -13.80 -3.23 -0.04
N VAL A 368 -14.74 -2.85 0.83
CA VAL A 368 -14.50 -1.93 1.96
C VAL A 368 -14.73 -2.58 3.31
#